data_AF-A0A2E5G4N3-F1
#
_entry.id   AF-A0A2E5G4N3-F1
#
_cell.length_a   1.000
_cell.length_b   1.000
_cell.length_c   1.000
_cell.angle_alpha   90.00
_cell.angle_beta   90.00
_cell.angle_gamma   90.00
#
_symmetry.space_group_name_H-M   'P 1'
#
loop_
_entity.id
_entity.type
_entity.pdbx_description
1 polymer ?
#
loop_
_entity_poly.entity_id
_entity_poly.type
_entity_poly.pdbx_seq_one_letter_code
_entity_poly.pdbx_strand_id
1 'polypeptide(L)'
;MKGDLMKAGGIKGIAFSVMLIVGVPICAGPPVPFLDDTEPGLDLPFSGDPDTTEAGCAQDAPRASAGGEGGKMHNELLECDNWDFSPRQWGQASFLQGSFILGDSTASDDGAWSCPGNFQKPNGGISGPCNNPTVRAVTTYRNQPAPGPSSSDGAPMDPNKDWVLRFDFKIEFVAGDTFGSDKLFEISSRTIGGGGNTSDLVQLNGGFGVDEASFSPEGLQDRYYVNHGPWLPEVGDHDLRAQNQANSLIDIPMDEGTVTVHYRSAVQLLDLYFNDQLVLADFESLSGHYDVDFIQLGGGSTSFEIAQFDNITLGILAATGTCGPQGPGTSVSGDFNCDGVVDVADLGIVGANFNTTQVTYVDGDANLDNVVDVADLGVVGANWSAAQAALLARSLSVAGLTGVIPEPATIGVLGVGLIWVGKRRR
;
A
#
# COMPACT_ATOMS: atom_id res chain seq x y z
N MET A 1 52.86 67.44 36.67
CA MET A 1 51.63 67.73 35.92
C MET A 1 50.90 66.42 35.72
N LYS A 2 49.64 66.38 36.15
CA LYS A 2 48.72 65.24 36.05
C LYS A 2 48.57 64.82 34.59
N GLY A 3 48.64 63.53 34.30
CA GLY A 3 48.31 62.93 33.00
C GLY A 3 47.37 61.76 33.23
N ASP A 4 46.22 61.84 32.58
CA ASP A 4 44.97 61.17 32.92
C ASP A 4 44.94 59.64 32.75
N LEU A 5 44.25 59.02 33.70
CA LEU A 5 43.92 57.60 33.77
C LEU A 5 42.71 57.31 32.85
N MET A 6 42.93 56.65 31.72
CA MET A 6 41.85 56.21 30.82
C MET A 6 41.01 55.09 31.47
N LYS A 7 39.70 55.34 31.61
CA LYS A 7 38.69 54.36 32.00
C LYS A 7 38.46 53.36 30.85
N ALA A 8 38.74 52.09 31.09
CA ALA A 8 38.33 51.00 30.22
C ALA A 8 36.80 50.82 30.28
N GLY A 9 36.13 51.06 29.15
CA GLY A 9 34.70 50.80 28.99
C GLY A 9 34.43 49.31 28.88
N GLY A 10 33.51 48.81 29.72
CA GLY A 10 33.08 47.42 29.71
C GLY A 10 32.33 47.07 28.43
N ILE A 11 32.87 46.14 27.66
CA ILE A 11 32.21 45.51 26.52
C ILE A 11 31.19 44.52 27.09
N LYS A 12 29.90 44.87 26.98
CA LYS A 12 28.80 43.95 27.28
C LYS A 12 28.82 42.85 26.21
N GLY A 13 29.16 41.62 26.60
CA GLY A 13 29.07 40.45 25.73
C GLY A 13 27.61 40.20 25.37
N ILE A 14 27.27 40.38 24.10
CA ILE A 14 26.02 39.94 23.52
C ILE A 14 26.17 38.44 23.28
N ALA A 15 25.57 37.63 24.15
CA ALA A 15 25.47 36.19 23.95
C ALA A 15 24.51 35.94 22.76
N PHE A 16 25.08 35.63 21.59
CA PHE A 16 24.33 35.11 20.45
C PHE A 16 23.97 33.66 20.77
N SER A 17 22.76 33.43 21.31
CA SER A 17 22.16 32.10 21.30
C SER A 17 21.86 31.73 19.85
N VAL A 18 22.75 30.96 19.24
CA VAL A 18 22.49 30.27 17.97
C VAL A 18 21.48 29.18 18.30
N MET A 19 20.20 29.48 18.08
CA MET A 19 19.14 28.49 18.12
C MET A 19 19.30 27.63 16.87
N LEU A 20 19.96 26.49 17.04
CA LEU A 20 20.15 25.50 15.99
C LEU A 20 18.77 24.85 15.78
N ILE A 21 18.01 25.37 14.81
CA ILE A 21 16.78 24.75 14.36
C ILE A 21 17.22 23.48 13.64
N VAL A 22 17.22 22.36 14.38
CA VAL A 22 17.32 21.04 13.77
C VAL A 22 15.97 20.84 13.09
N GLY A 23 15.90 21.15 11.80
CA GLY A 23 14.75 20.81 10.98
C GLY A 23 14.61 19.30 11.04
N VAL A 24 13.64 18.81 11.81
CA VAL A 24 13.25 17.41 11.73
C VAL A 24 12.72 17.24 10.31
N PRO A 25 13.32 16.38 9.47
CA PRO A 25 12.74 16.09 8.18
C PRO A 25 11.33 15.59 8.45
N ILE A 26 10.34 16.36 7.99
CA ILE A 26 8.96 15.90 7.97
C ILE A 26 8.99 14.78 6.93
N CYS A 27 9.11 13.51 7.35
CA CYS A 27 8.96 12.41 6.41
C CYS A 27 7.54 12.51 5.87
N ALA A 28 7.38 12.90 4.61
CA ALA A 28 6.10 12.75 3.93
C ALA A 28 5.71 11.27 4.02
N GLY A 29 4.43 11.00 4.25
CA GLY A 29 3.91 9.64 4.13
C GLY A 29 4.13 9.10 2.71
N PRO A 30 3.78 7.83 2.46
CA PRO A 30 3.77 7.32 1.10
C PRO A 30 2.83 8.20 0.24
N PRO A 31 3.18 8.45 -1.02
CA PRO A 31 2.25 9.06 -1.95
C PRO A 31 1.05 8.14 -2.16
N VAL A 32 -0.06 8.68 -2.66
CA VAL A 32 -1.25 7.89 -2.96
C VAL A 32 -1.63 7.98 -4.43
N PRO A 33 -2.08 6.85 -5.02
CA PRO A 33 -2.49 6.82 -6.41
C PRO A 33 -3.66 7.76 -6.68
N PHE A 34 -3.61 8.40 -7.85
CA PHE A 34 -4.67 9.17 -8.48
C PHE A 34 -5.11 8.48 -9.76
N LEU A 35 -6.41 8.20 -9.88
CA LEU A 35 -6.99 7.63 -11.10
C LEU A 35 -7.44 8.76 -12.01
N ASP A 36 -6.66 9.02 -13.06
CA ASP A 36 -6.97 9.99 -14.11
C ASP A 36 -7.73 9.30 -15.25
N ASP A 37 -8.82 9.91 -15.72
CA ASP A 37 -9.61 9.41 -16.85
C ASP A 37 -8.81 9.30 -18.16
N THR A 38 -7.73 10.08 -18.28
CA THR A 38 -6.86 10.17 -19.46
C THR A 38 -5.62 9.29 -19.35
N GLU A 39 -5.41 8.64 -18.21
CA GLU A 39 -4.29 7.73 -17.98
C GLU A 39 -4.77 6.29 -17.77
N PRO A 40 -3.91 5.30 -18.06
CA PRO A 40 -4.13 3.95 -17.60
C PRO A 40 -4.11 3.89 -16.07
N GLY A 41 -4.81 2.91 -15.51
CA GLY A 41 -4.79 2.63 -14.09
C GLY A 41 -5.36 1.26 -13.76
N LEU A 42 -5.43 0.97 -12.48
CA LEU A 42 -6.09 -0.19 -11.90
C LEU A 42 -6.86 0.27 -10.66
N ASP A 43 -8.12 -0.14 -10.56
CA ASP A 43 -8.96 0.13 -9.41
C ASP A 43 -9.80 -1.12 -9.11
N LEU A 44 -9.33 -1.92 -8.15
CA LEU A 44 -9.99 -3.12 -7.66
C LEU A 44 -10.41 -2.90 -6.20
N PRO A 45 -11.38 -2.00 -5.93
CA PRO A 45 -12.00 -1.91 -4.63
C PRO A 45 -12.99 -3.05 -4.50
N PHE A 46 -12.99 -3.73 -3.36
CA PHE A 46 -13.94 -4.79 -3.16
C PHE A 46 -15.32 -4.23 -2.85
N SER A 47 -16.35 -4.86 -3.42
CA SER A 47 -17.73 -4.68 -2.97
C SER A 47 -18.27 -6.06 -2.69
N GLY A 48 -18.47 -6.37 -1.43
CA GLY A 48 -19.10 -7.60 -1.05
C GLY A 48 -19.18 -7.68 0.46
N ASP A 49 -20.37 -8.04 0.94
CA ASP A 49 -20.54 -8.48 2.31
C ASP A 49 -20.07 -9.94 2.40
N PRO A 50 -18.95 -10.23 3.10
CA PRO A 50 -18.50 -11.61 3.29
C PRO A 50 -19.52 -12.44 4.10
N ASP A 51 -20.39 -11.79 4.87
CA ASP A 51 -21.48 -12.40 5.64
C ASP A 51 -22.82 -12.45 4.87
N THR A 52 -22.80 -12.23 3.54
CA THR A 52 -24.06 -12.24 2.78
C THR A 52 -24.82 -13.56 2.96
N THR A 53 -26.12 -13.43 3.13
CA THR A 53 -27.05 -14.57 3.28
C THR A 53 -27.86 -14.83 2.01
N GLU A 54 -27.47 -14.21 0.90
CA GLU A 54 -28.12 -14.36 -0.39
C GLU A 54 -28.02 -15.81 -0.89
N ALA A 55 -29.17 -16.37 -1.27
CA ALA A 55 -29.25 -17.75 -1.73
C ALA A 55 -28.50 -17.89 -3.08
N GLY A 56 -27.52 -18.79 -3.14
CA GLY A 56 -26.61 -18.95 -4.29
C GLY A 56 -25.27 -18.23 -4.11
N CYS A 57 -25.14 -17.39 -3.08
CA CYS A 57 -23.92 -16.63 -2.76
C CYS A 57 -23.16 -17.16 -1.57
N ALA A 58 -22.79 -18.43 -1.70
CA ALA A 58 -21.88 -19.09 -0.78
C ALA A 58 -20.48 -19.20 -1.40
N GLN A 59 -19.45 -19.25 -0.55
CA GLN A 59 -18.05 -19.40 -0.95
C GLN A 59 -17.77 -20.68 -1.78
N ASP A 60 -18.68 -21.65 -1.75
CA ASP A 60 -18.64 -22.92 -2.49
C ASP A 60 -19.52 -22.95 -3.75
N ALA A 61 -20.13 -21.82 -4.14
CA ALA A 61 -20.98 -21.75 -5.33
C ALA A 61 -20.20 -22.01 -6.63
N PRO A 62 -20.89 -22.41 -7.72
CA PRO A 62 -20.25 -22.65 -9.01
C PRO A 62 -19.44 -21.45 -9.50
N ARG A 63 -18.19 -21.72 -9.89
CA ARG A 63 -17.25 -20.71 -10.33
C ARG A 63 -17.20 -20.63 -11.85
N ALA A 64 -17.02 -19.42 -12.36
CA ALA A 64 -16.71 -19.21 -13.76
C ALA A 64 -15.35 -19.83 -14.12
N SER A 65 -15.31 -20.51 -15.27
CA SER A 65 -14.06 -20.85 -15.93
C SER A 65 -13.46 -19.59 -16.57
N ALA A 66 -12.15 -19.56 -16.85
CA ALA A 66 -11.56 -18.49 -17.64
C ALA A 66 -12.32 -18.33 -18.98
N GLY A 67 -12.87 -17.15 -19.25
CA GLY A 67 -13.69 -16.88 -20.44
C GLY A 67 -15.02 -17.65 -20.51
N GLY A 68 -15.57 -18.04 -19.35
CA GLY A 68 -16.80 -18.82 -19.21
C GLY A 68 -18.10 -18.04 -19.46
N GLU A 69 -19.22 -18.69 -19.16
CA GLU A 69 -20.55 -18.08 -19.29
C GLU A 69 -20.71 -16.86 -18.36
N GLY A 70 -21.41 -15.82 -18.84
CA GLY A 70 -21.71 -14.62 -18.05
C GLY A 70 -20.70 -13.47 -18.17
N GLY A 71 -19.61 -13.62 -18.94
CA GLY A 71 -18.58 -12.59 -19.06
C GLY A 71 -17.69 -12.45 -17.82
N LYS A 72 -17.92 -13.32 -16.83
CA LYS A 72 -17.19 -13.42 -15.56
C LYS A 72 -15.82 -14.07 -15.76
N MET A 73 -14.81 -13.62 -15.02
CA MET A 73 -13.45 -14.17 -15.07
C MET A 73 -13.29 -15.40 -14.19
N HIS A 74 -12.17 -16.12 -14.32
CA HIS A 74 -11.94 -17.37 -13.60
C HIS A 74 -12.06 -17.18 -12.08
N ASN A 75 -12.81 -18.05 -11.39
CA ASN A 75 -13.11 -18.02 -9.95
C ASN A 75 -14.21 -17.06 -9.47
N GLU A 76 -14.75 -16.19 -10.31
CA GLU A 76 -15.93 -15.41 -9.93
C GLU A 76 -17.14 -16.34 -9.74
N LEU A 77 -18.01 -16.02 -8.77
CA LEU A 77 -19.22 -16.81 -8.53
C LEU A 77 -20.24 -16.51 -9.63
N LEU A 78 -20.71 -17.56 -10.32
CA LEU A 78 -21.64 -17.41 -11.44
C LEU A 78 -22.97 -16.78 -11.00
N GLU A 79 -23.42 -17.09 -9.79
CA GLU A 79 -24.77 -16.76 -9.30
C GLU A 79 -24.82 -15.49 -8.44
N CYS A 80 -23.69 -14.79 -8.25
CA CYS A 80 -23.61 -13.62 -7.38
C CYS A 80 -23.19 -12.38 -8.14
N ASP A 81 -24.11 -11.43 -8.21
CA ASP A 81 -23.86 -10.15 -8.86
C ASP A 81 -23.51 -9.06 -7.84
N ASN A 82 -23.80 -9.29 -6.56
CA ASN A 82 -23.41 -8.40 -5.45
C ASN A 82 -21.98 -8.65 -4.95
N TRP A 83 -21.33 -9.71 -5.45
CA TRP A 83 -19.92 -10.00 -5.20
C TRP A 83 -19.16 -9.59 -6.45
N ASP A 84 -18.72 -8.35 -6.45
CA ASP A 84 -18.01 -7.79 -7.59
C ASP A 84 -16.51 -7.81 -7.31
N PHE A 85 -15.85 -8.81 -7.88
CA PHE A 85 -14.38 -8.87 -7.98
C PHE A 85 -13.86 -8.12 -9.21
N SER A 86 -14.77 -7.52 -9.99
CA SER A 86 -14.39 -6.79 -11.18
C SER A 86 -13.91 -5.38 -10.82
N PRO A 87 -12.92 -4.87 -11.55
CA PRO A 87 -12.50 -3.48 -11.41
C PRO A 87 -13.67 -2.53 -11.71
N ARG A 88 -13.86 -1.53 -10.86
CA ARG A 88 -15.06 -0.67 -10.95
C ARG A 88 -15.07 0.21 -12.19
N GLN A 89 -13.90 0.64 -12.67
CA GLN A 89 -13.76 1.54 -13.81
C GLN A 89 -12.38 1.49 -14.49
N TRP A 90 -11.33 1.06 -13.78
CA TRP A 90 -9.97 0.96 -14.29
C TRP A 90 -9.38 -0.42 -14.07
N GLY A 91 -8.69 -0.92 -15.09
CA GLY A 91 -8.04 -2.22 -15.09
C GLY A 91 -8.97 -3.38 -15.42
N GLN A 92 -8.40 -4.58 -15.43
CA GLN A 92 -9.11 -5.83 -15.64
C GLN A 92 -8.39 -6.97 -14.92
N ALA A 93 -9.09 -7.75 -14.09
CA ALA A 93 -8.57 -9.02 -13.59
C ALA A 93 -8.36 -9.96 -14.79
N SER A 94 -7.12 -10.38 -15.02
CA SER A 94 -6.69 -10.97 -16.29
C SER A 94 -6.32 -12.45 -16.15
N PHE A 95 -5.91 -12.85 -14.95
CA PHE A 95 -5.61 -14.23 -14.60
C PHE A 95 -5.79 -14.42 -13.10
N LEU A 96 -6.57 -15.41 -12.71
CA LEU A 96 -6.68 -15.86 -11.32
C LEU A 96 -6.24 -17.33 -11.31
N GLN A 97 -5.43 -17.72 -10.33
CA GLN A 97 -5.05 -19.12 -10.09
C GLN A 97 -5.14 -19.39 -8.59
N GLY A 98 -5.55 -20.60 -8.22
CA GLY A 98 -6.03 -20.87 -6.87
C GLY A 98 -7.52 -20.58 -6.77
N SER A 99 -8.13 -20.87 -5.63
CA SER A 99 -9.57 -20.77 -5.42
C SER A 99 -9.86 -19.63 -4.45
N PHE A 100 -9.68 -18.41 -4.93
CA PHE A 100 -9.97 -17.21 -4.14
C PHE A 100 -11.45 -17.16 -3.76
N ILE A 101 -11.75 -16.93 -2.50
CA ILE A 101 -13.09 -16.64 -1.96
C ILE A 101 -13.15 -15.16 -1.56
N LEU A 102 -14.36 -14.64 -1.39
CA LEU A 102 -14.54 -13.43 -0.60
C LEU A 102 -14.33 -13.82 0.87
N GLY A 103 -13.25 -13.33 1.48
CA GLY A 103 -13.01 -13.46 2.91
C GLY A 103 -13.14 -12.11 3.60
N ASP A 104 -13.17 -12.11 4.92
CA ASP A 104 -13.13 -10.86 5.70
C ASP A 104 -11.81 -10.15 5.43
N SER A 105 -11.87 -8.88 5.01
CA SER A 105 -10.69 -8.03 4.97
C SER A 105 -10.25 -7.67 6.39
N THR A 106 -8.95 -7.53 6.59
CA THR A 106 -8.39 -6.93 7.81
C THR A 106 -8.16 -5.43 7.67
N ALA A 107 -8.23 -4.91 6.44
CA ALA A 107 -7.94 -3.52 6.12
C ALA A 107 -9.20 -2.66 5.93
N SER A 108 -10.34 -3.28 5.67
CA SER A 108 -11.61 -2.62 5.36
C SER A 108 -12.81 -3.34 5.97
N ASP A 109 -13.97 -2.70 5.89
CA ASP A 109 -15.27 -3.30 6.25
C ASP A 109 -15.88 -4.11 5.08
N ASP A 110 -15.23 -4.12 3.91
CA ASP A 110 -15.61 -4.97 2.78
C ASP A 110 -14.78 -6.27 2.76
N GLY A 111 -15.20 -7.25 1.96
CA GLY A 111 -14.43 -8.49 1.83
C GLY A 111 -13.15 -8.31 0.98
N ALA A 112 -12.23 -9.26 1.06
CA ALA A 112 -10.97 -9.30 0.30
C ALA A 112 -10.88 -10.56 -0.59
N TRP A 113 -9.96 -10.57 -1.56
CA TRP A 113 -9.56 -11.80 -2.25
C TRP A 113 -8.79 -12.68 -1.27
N SER A 114 -9.48 -13.63 -0.66
CA SER A 114 -8.91 -14.53 0.32
C SER A 114 -8.68 -15.91 -0.28
N CYS A 115 -7.48 -16.46 -0.13
CA CYS A 115 -7.19 -17.84 -0.40
C CYS A 115 -6.90 -18.54 0.94
N PRO A 116 -7.73 -19.48 1.42
CA PRO A 116 -7.61 -20.10 2.75
C PRO A 116 -6.44 -21.10 2.87
N GLY A 117 -5.44 -21.03 1.99
CA GLY A 117 -4.25 -21.87 2.00
C GLY A 117 -4.50 -23.31 1.55
N ASN A 118 -3.41 -24.09 1.56
CA ASN A 118 -3.43 -25.52 1.26
C ASN A 118 -3.42 -26.34 2.56
N PHE A 119 -4.18 -27.43 2.61
CA PHE A 119 -4.12 -28.36 3.74
C PHE A 119 -3.32 -29.61 3.40
N GLN A 120 -2.56 -30.09 4.38
CA GLN A 120 -1.84 -31.35 4.23
C GLN A 120 -2.83 -32.52 4.42
N LYS A 121 -2.96 -33.37 3.40
CA LYS A 121 -3.74 -34.61 3.53
C LYS A 121 -3.04 -35.56 4.50
N PRO A 122 -3.80 -36.47 5.17
CA PRO A 122 -3.23 -37.47 6.06
C PRO A 122 -2.16 -38.39 5.43
N ASN A 123 -2.14 -38.51 4.09
CA ASN A 123 -1.15 -39.30 3.35
C ASN A 123 0.09 -38.50 2.93
N GLY A 124 0.26 -37.28 3.45
CA GLY A 124 1.35 -36.37 3.08
C GLY A 124 1.15 -35.68 1.73
N GLY A 125 0.08 -36.00 1.00
CA GLY A 125 -0.27 -35.29 -0.23
C GLY A 125 -0.77 -33.89 0.07
N ILE A 126 -0.36 -32.92 -0.74
CA ILE A 126 -0.87 -31.55 -0.61
C ILE A 126 -2.15 -31.46 -1.41
N SER A 127 -3.17 -30.87 -0.82
CA SER A 127 -4.43 -30.63 -1.48
C SER A 127 -5.05 -29.41 -0.88
N GLY A 128 -5.29 -28.43 -1.71
CA GLY A 128 -6.04 -27.29 -1.29
C GLY A 128 -6.58 -26.57 -2.49
N PRO A 129 -7.59 -25.74 -2.23
CA PRO A 129 -8.19 -24.93 -3.27
C PRO A 129 -7.18 -23.82 -3.69
N CYS A 130 -6.16 -23.51 -2.88
CA CYS A 130 -5.15 -22.46 -3.08
C CYS A 130 -3.82 -22.90 -3.66
N ASN A 131 -3.80 -23.89 -4.56
CA ASN A 131 -2.55 -24.26 -5.20
C ASN A 131 -2.08 -23.13 -6.14
N ASN A 132 -1.05 -22.37 -5.72
CA ASN A 132 -0.52 -21.17 -6.39
C ASN A 132 -1.54 -20.00 -6.43
N PRO A 133 -1.82 -19.33 -5.29
CA PRO A 133 -2.73 -18.19 -5.22
C PRO A 133 -2.15 -17.02 -6.00
N THR A 134 -2.53 -16.90 -7.26
CA THR A 134 -2.05 -15.85 -8.17
C THR A 134 -3.21 -14.98 -8.58
N VAL A 135 -3.08 -13.69 -8.36
CA VAL A 135 -3.95 -12.69 -8.97
C VAL A 135 -3.13 -11.86 -9.95
N ARG A 136 -3.55 -11.80 -11.20
CA ARG A 136 -3.01 -10.88 -12.18
C ARG A 136 -4.08 -9.89 -12.61
N ALA A 137 -3.71 -8.63 -12.66
CA ALA A 137 -4.54 -7.58 -13.16
C ALA A 137 -3.76 -6.71 -14.14
N VAL A 138 -4.40 -6.36 -15.25
CA VAL A 138 -3.83 -5.49 -16.27
C VAL A 138 -4.40 -4.09 -16.10
N THR A 139 -3.61 -3.07 -16.43
CA THR A 139 -4.06 -1.68 -16.44
C THR A 139 -4.95 -1.41 -17.65
N THR A 140 -5.94 -0.53 -17.48
CA THR A 140 -6.76 -0.01 -18.60
C THR A 140 -7.05 1.47 -18.42
N TYR A 141 -7.45 2.13 -19.50
CA TYR A 141 -8.10 3.43 -19.39
C TYR A 141 -9.50 3.28 -18.81
N ARG A 142 -10.00 4.36 -18.21
CA ARG A 142 -11.34 4.38 -17.61
C ARG A 142 -12.41 3.85 -18.57
N ASN A 143 -13.18 2.87 -18.12
CA ASN A 143 -14.29 2.25 -18.86
C ASN A 143 -13.87 1.68 -20.23
N GLN A 144 -12.58 1.34 -20.41
CA GLN A 144 -12.08 0.68 -21.61
C GLN A 144 -11.57 -0.71 -21.26
N PRO A 145 -11.79 -1.72 -22.13
CA PRO A 145 -11.23 -3.04 -21.94
C PRO A 145 -9.70 -3.01 -22.10
N ALA A 146 -9.03 -4.08 -21.65
CA ALA A 146 -7.62 -4.26 -21.92
C ALA A 146 -7.33 -4.24 -23.44
N PRO A 147 -6.19 -3.63 -23.87
CA PRO A 147 -5.86 -3.51 -25.29
C PRO A 147 -5.60 -4.86 -25.99
N GLY A 148 -5.33 -5.93 -25.25
CA GLY A 148 -5.15 -7.27 -25.81
C GLY A 148 -5.79 -8.39 -24.99
N PRO A 149 -5.88 -9.61 -25.57
CA PRO A 149 -6.56 -10.74 -24.95
C PRO A 149 -5.70 -11.53 -23.95
N SER A 150 -4.39 -11.25 -23.86
CA SER A 150 -3.51 -11.95 -22.91
C SER A 150 -3.64 -11.38 -21.51
N SER A 151 -3.32 -12.21 -20.52
CA SER A 151 -3.28 -11.82 -19.11
C SER A 151 -2.24 -10.74 -18.76
N SER A 152 -1.41 -10.37 -19.73
CA SER A 152 -0.32 -9.40 -19.62
C SER A 152 -0.51 -8.19 -20.54
N ASP A 153 -1.68 -8.03 -21.16
CA ASP A 153 -1.89 -7.05 -22.23
C ASP A 153 -2.64 -5.82 -21.73
N GLY A 154 -2.09 -5.13 -20.73
CA GLY A 154 -2.61 -3.86 -20.25
C GLY A 154 -2.17 -2.65 -21.07
N ALA A 155 -2.79 -1.51 -20.77
CA ALA A 155 -2.38 -0.22 -21.31
C ALA A 155 -1.20 0.33 -20.48
N PRO A 156 0.01 0.47 -21.05
CA PRO A 156 1.20 0.83 -20.28
C PRO A 156 1.09 2.23 -19.67
N MET A 157 1.43 2.37 -18.39
CA MET A 157 1.56 3.66 -17.70
C MET A 157 2.60 4.56 -18.41
N ASP A 158 2.41 5.89 -18.42
CA ASP A 158 3.38 6.82 -18.99
C ASP A 158 4.65 6.91 -18.11
N PRO A 159 5.84 6.48 -18.58
CA PRO A 159 7.07 6.54 -17.79
C PRO A 159 7.56 7.96 -17.55
N ASN A 160 6.96 8.99 -18.17
CA ASN A 160 7.25 10.40 -17.90
C ASN A 160 6.39 10.99 -16.79
N LYS A 161 5.54 10.17 -16.15
CA LYS A 161 4.70 10.56 -15.02
C LYS A 161 5.02 9.68 -13.82
N ASP A 162 4.93 10.29 -12.64
CA ASP A 162 5.01 9.54 -11.40
C ASP A 162 3.78 8.65 -11.30
N TRP A 163 3.96 7.41 -10.85
CA TRP A 163 2.86 6.50 -10.59
C TRP A 163 3.02 5.84 -9.23
N VAL A 164 1.89 5.41 -8.68
CA VAL A 164 1.82 4.80 -7.36
C VAL A 164 0.98 3.53 -7.48
N LEU A 165 1.54 2.41 -7.03
CA LEU A 165 0.78 1.20 -6.72
C LEU A 165 0.58 1.13 -5.21
N ARG A 166 -0.65 0.91 -4.75
CA ARG A 166 -0.99 0.66 -3.36
C ARG A 166 -1.92 -0.54 -3.27
N PHE A 167 -1.70 -1.40 -2.29
CA PHE A 167 -2.63 -2.47 -1.95
C PHE A 167 -2.44 -2.91 -0.50
N ASP A 168 -3.51 -3.44 0.08
CA ASP A 168 -3.50 -4.07 1.38
C ASP A 168 -3.39 -5.58 1.23
N PHE A 169 -2.71 -6.22 2.17
CA PHE A 169 -2.53 -7.65 2.13
C PHE A 169 -2.47 -8.25 3.54
N LYS A 170 -2.73 -9.56 3.58
CA LYS A 170 -2.44 -10.41 4.73
C LYS A 170 -1.98 -11.78 4.26
N ILE A 171 -0.84 -12.22 4.75
CA ILE A 171 -0.25 -13.52 4.52
C ILE A 171 -0.14 -14.24 5.86
N GLU A 172 -0.72 -15.44 5.97
CA GLU A 172 -0.49 -16.33 7.11
C GLU A 172 0.13 -17.65 6.65
N PHE A 173 1.13 -18.12 7.40
CA PHE A 173 1.76 -19.41 7.18
C PHE A 173 1.21 -20.46 8.13
N VAL A 174 0.84 -21.63 7.59
CA VAL A 174 0.41 -22.76 8.41
C VAL A 174 1.60 -23.28 9.22
N ALA A 175 1.40 -23.60 10.50
CA ALA A 175 2.46 -24.15 11.33
C ALA A 175 3.08 -25.42 10.71
N GLY A 176 4.40 -25.39 10.48
CA GLY A 176 5.13 -26.48 9.83
C GLY A 176 5.21 -26.37 8.31
N ASP A 177 4.60 -25.34 7.71
CA ASP A 177 4.92 -24.93 6.36
C ASP A 177 6.39 -24.47 6.31
N THR A 178 7.12 -24.97 5.32
CA THR A 178 8.53 -24.62 5.07
C THR A 178 8.72 -24.08 3.65
N PHE A 179 7.64 -24.06 2.87
CA PHE A 179 7.58 -23.71 1.47
C PHE A 179 6.98 -22.33 1.22
N GLY A 180 6.47 -21.63 2.25
CA GLY A 180 6.31 -20.17 2.33
C GLY A 180 5.79 -19.45 1.08
N SER A 181 5.93 -18.13 1.03
CA SER A 181 5.51 -17.36 -0.14
C SER A 181 6.70 -17.21 -1.08
N ASP A 182 6.61 -17.74 -2.30
CA ASP A 182 7.61 -17.50 -3.35
C ASP A 182 7.66 -16.00 -3.69
N LYS A 183 6.48 -15.40 -3.87
CA LYS A 183 6.30 -14.01 -4.28
C LYS A 183 5.11 -13.40 -3.58
N LEU A 184 5.29 -12.23 -2.97
CA LEU A 184 4.18 -11.41 -2.47
C LEU A 184 3.57 -10.62 -3.62
N PHE A 185 4.39 -9.93 -4.42
CA PHE A 185 3.92 -9.26 -5.63
C PHE A 185 5.02 -9.06 -6.67
N GLU A 186 4.58 -8.80 -7.90
CA GLU A 186 5.39 -8.39 -9.04
C GLU A 186 4.68 -7.25 -9.80
N ILE A 187 5.47 -6.29 -10.26
CA ILE A 187 5.07 -5.25 -11.21
C ILE A 187 5.83 -5.52 -12.49
N SER A 188 5.15 -5.47 -13.64
CA SER A 188 5.75 -5.87 -14.92
C SER A 188 5.34 -4.97 -16.09
N SER A 189 6.15 -5.03 -17.15
CA SER A 189 5.98 -4.33 -18.43
C SER A 189 6.20 -5.29 -19.59
N ARG A 190 5.43 -5.14 -20.66
CA ARG A 190 5.56 -5.90 -21.92
C ARG A 190 6.40 -5.19 -22.99
N THR A 191 6.81 -3.94 -22.79
CA THR A 191 7.29 -3.07 -23.88
C THR A 191 8.55 -3.55 -24.61
N ILE A 192 9.26 -4.57 -24.11
CA ILE A 192 10.38 -5.18 -24.83
C ILE A 192 9.90 -6.25 -25.83
N GLY A 193 9.63 -5.80 -27.06
CA GLY A 193 10.06 -6.53 -28.27
C GLY A 193 9.35 -7.84 -28.60
N GLY A 194 8.01 -7.87 -28.62
CA GLY A 194 7.21 -8.81 -29.43
C GLY A 194 7.35 -10.32 -29.17
N GLY A 195 8.16 -10.73 -28.18
CA GLY A 195 8.50 -12.12 -27.89
C GLY A 195 7.69 -12.76 -26.78
N GLY A 196 6.73 -12.06 -26.18
CA GLY A 196 5.91 -12.59 -25.09
C GLY A 196 6.62 -12.71 -23.74
N ASN A 197 7.88 -12.27 -23.63
CA ASN A 197 8.58 -12.24 -22.36
C ASN A 197 8.19 -10.95 -21.62
N THR A 198 7.47 -11.11 -20.52
CA THR A 198 7.23 -10.04 -19.55
C THR A 198 8.56 -9.64 -18.93
N SER A 199 8.77 -8.34 -18.76
CA SER A 199 9.95 -7.82 -18.07
C SER A 199 9.53 -7.35 -16.70
N ASP A 200 9.99 -8.06 -15.68
CA ASP A 200 9.74 -7.71 -14.30
C ASP A 200 10.37 -6.33 -14.02
N LEU A 201 9.61 -5.42 -13.42
CA LEU A 201 10.09 -4.12 -12.95
C LEU A 201 10.58 -4.26 -11.52
N VAL A 202 9.74 -4.84 -10.67
CA VAL A 202 10.00 -5.06 -9.24
C VAL A 202 9.36 -6.37 -8.84
N GLN A 203 10.05 -7.15 -8.03
CA GLN A 203 9.45 -8.29 -7.35
C GLN A 203 9.75 -8.20 -5.86
N LEU A 204 8.73 -8.41 -5.04
CA LEU A 204 8.91 -8.64 -3.62
C LEU A 204 8.70 -10.12 -3.39
N ASN A 205 9.81 -10.83 -3.18
CA ASN A 205 9.83 -12.27 -3.07
C ASN A 205 10.08 -12.69 -1.63
N GLY A 206 9.48 -13.81 -1.23
CA GLY A 206 9.90 -14.49 0.00
C GLY A 206 11.12 -15.37 -0.29
N GLY A 207 11.50 -16.21 0.65
CA GLY A 207 12.77 -16.95 0.67
C GLY A 207 13.37 -17.42 -0.66
N PHE A 208 14.57 -16.92 -1.01
CA PHE A 208 15.34 -17.38 -2.16
C PHE A 208 16.27 -18.50 -1.75
N GLY A 209 15.99 -19.71 -2.23
CA GLY A 209 16.92 -20.81 -2.20
C GLY A 209 16.66 -21.70 -3.40
N VAL A 210 17.72 -22.09 -4.11
CA VAL A 210 17.68 -23.06 -5.23
C VAL A 210 17.13 -24.45 -4.84
N ASP A 211 16.81 -24.64 -3.56
CA ASP A 211 16.26 -25.84 -2.96
C ASP A 211 15.02 -25.50 -2.11
N GLU A 212 13.92 -25.03 -2.74
CA GLU A 212 12.53 -25.08 -2.23
C GLU A 212 12.23 -24.50 -0.82
N ALA A 213 13.14 -23.76 -0.20
CA ALA A 213 13.01 -23.31 1.18
C ALA A 213 12.63 -21.83 1.25
N SER A 214 11.46 -21.58 1.83
CA SER A 214 10.73 -20.34 1.62
C SER A 214 10.64 -19.49 2.87
N PHE A 215 11.81 -19.31 3.45
CA PHE A 215 12.07 -18.28 4.43
C PHE A 215 13.17 -17.41 3.87
N SER A 216 13.28 -16.16 4.35
CA SER A 216 14.48 -15.36 4.08
C SER A 216 15.75 -16.22 4.16
N PRO A 217 16.85 -15.89 3.46
CA PRO A 217 18.08 -16.69 3.49
C PRO A 217 18.58 -17.07 4.89
N GLU A 218 18.11 -16.37 5.93
CA GLU A 218 18.39 -16.57 7.36
C GLU A 218 17.40 -17.50 8.09
N GLY A 219 16.37 -18.04 7.42
CA GLY A 219 15.34 -18.90 8.00
C GLY A 219 14.25 -18.17 8.78
N LEU A 220 14.19 -16.84 8.67
CA LEU A 220 13.19 -16.03 9.38
C LEU A 220 11.89 -15.97 8.57
N GLN A 221 10.79 -16.27 9.26
CA GLN A 221 9.42 -16.13 8.76
C GLN A 221 9.11 -14.66 8.45
N ASP A 222 8.17 -14.45 7.52
CA ASP A 222 7.59 -13.14 7.20
C ASP A 222 8.58 -12.08 6.70
N ARG A 223 9.75 -12.53 6.20
CA ARG A 223 10.77 -11.65 5.65
C ARG A 223 10.89 -11.80 4.15
N TYR A 224 10.89 -10.65 3.49
CA TYR A 224 10.92 -10.53 2.05
C TYR A 224 12.20 -9.82 1.59
N TYR A 225 12.56 -10.02 0.33
CA TYR A 225 13.53 -9.16 -0.34
C TYR A 225 12.94 -8.59 -1.61
N VAL A 226 13.37 -7.38 -1.93
CA VAL A 226 13.05 -6.72 -3.18
C VAL A 226 14.11 -7.12 -4.19
N ASN A 227 13.72 -7.77 -5.27
CA ASN A 227 14.55 -7.90 -6.47
C ASN A 227 14.43 -6.61 -7.27
N HIS A 228 15.55 -5.93 -7.49
CA HIS A 228 15.62 -4.67 -8.22
C HIS A 228 16.92 -4.52 -9.03
N GLY A 229 16.98 -3.50 -9.88
CA GLY A 229 18.16 -3.14 -10.68
C GLY A 229 19.26 -2.43 -9.86
N PRO A 230 20.46 -2.23 -10.45
CA PRO A 230 20.55 -1.50 -11.71
C PRO A 230 20.38 -2.38 -12.94
N TRP A 231 19.62 -1.87 -13.91
CA TRP A 231 19.50 -2.53 -15.19
C TRP A 231 20.79 -2.37 -15.98
N LEU A 232 21.41 -3.50 -16.35
CA LEU A 232 22.54 -3.48 -17.27
C LEU A 232 22.03 -3.60 -18.71
N PRO A 233 22.46 -2.72 -19.64
CA PRO A 233 22.11 -2.84 -21.04
C PRO A 233 22.44 -4.23 -21.55
N GLU A 234 21.45 -4.85 -22.20
CA GLU A 234 21.44 -6.21 -22.71
C GLU A 234 22.81 -6.70 -23.19
N VAL A 235 23.55 -7.31 -22.27
CA VAL A 235 24.64 -8.21 -22.64
C VAL A 235 23.91 -9.43 -23.20
N GLY A 236 24.20 -9.83 -24.43
CA GLY A 236 23.41 -10.81 -25.21
C GLY A 236 23.34 -12.25 -24.66
N ASP A 237 23.44 -12.41 -23.35
CA ASP A 237 23.36 -13.66 -22.60
C ASP A 237 22.31 -13.51 -21.49
N HIS A 238 21.22 -14.28 -21.60
CA HIS A 238 20.12 -14.29 -20.61
C HIS A 238 20.61 -14.68 -19.21
N ASP A 239 21.70 -15.45 -19.08
CA ASP A 239 22.26 -15.86 -17.78
C ASP A 239 22.90 -14.69 -17.01
N LEU A 240 23.34 -13.63 -17.70
CA LEU A 240 23.96 -12.49 -17.04
C LEU A 240 22.94 -11.55 -16.38
N ARG A 241 21.65 -11.64 -16.75
CA ARG A 241 20.58 -10.84 -16.11
C ARG A 241 20.35 -11.28 -14.67
N ALA A 242 20.33 -12.59 -14.41
CA ALA A 242 20.14 -13.14 -13.06
C ALA A 242 21.31 -12.83 -12.11
N GLN A 243 22.52 -12.59 -12.64
CA GLN A 243 23.70 -12.33 -11.82
C GLN A 243 23.86 -10.88 -11.34
N ASN A 244 23.11 -9.93 -11.93
CA ASN A 244 23.24 -8.51 -11.61
C ASN A 244 22.01 -7.91 -10.90
N GLN A 245 21.05 -8.76 -10.51
CA GLN A 245 19.93 -8.34 -9.68
C GLN A 245 20.44 -7.98 -8.29
N ALA A 246 20.02 -6.82 -7.80
CA ALA A 246 20.21 -6.45 -6.41
C ALA A 246 19.02 -6.99 -5.60
N ASN A 247 19.34 -7.64 -4.48
CA ASN A 247 18.33 -8.18 -3.57
C ASN A 247 18.46 -7.41 -2.26
N SER A 248 17.49 -6.53 -1.99
CA SER A 248 17.46 -5.76 -0.74
C SER A 248 16.52 -6.42 0.26
N LEU A 249 17.05 -6.84 1.40
CA LEU A 249 16.27 -7.43 2.49
C LEU A 249 15.36 -6.37 3.15
N ILE A 250 14.08 -6.68 3.27
CA ILE A 250 13.14 -5.92 4.10
C ILE A 250 13.19 -6.52 5.51
N ASP A 251 13.92 -5.85 6.40
CA ASP A 251 14.19 -6.28 7.78
C ASP A 251 13.01 -5.97 8.74
N ILE A 252 11.79 -6.09 8.23
CA ILE A 252 10.55 -5.87 8.98
C ILE A 252 9.61 -7.03 8.62
N PRO A 253 8.98 -7.68 9.61
CA PRO A 253 7.92 -8.67 9.34
C PRO A 253 6.81 -8.07 8.48
N MET A 254 6.41 -8.79 7.43
CA MET A 254 5.35 -8.39 6.50
C MET A 254 4.31 -9.51 6.39
N ASP A 255 3.66 -9.83 7.51
CA ASP A 255 2.52 -10.75 7.59
C ASP A 255 1.20 -10.06 7.24
N GLU A 256 1.06 -8.78 7.56
CA GLU A 256 -0.10 -7.98 7.15
C GLU A 256 0.23 -6.50 7.01
N GLY A 257 -0.53 -5.78 6.19
CA GLY A 257 -0.46 -4.33 6.10
C GLY A 257 -0.62 -3.79 4.70
N THR A 258 -0.16 -2.56 4.50
CA THR A 258 -0.24 -1.84 3.23
C THR A 258 1.14 -1.77 2.58
N VAL A 259 1.22 -2.20 1.31
CA VAL A 259 2.39 -1.94 0.45
C VAL A 259 2.11 -0.72 -0.41
N THR A 260 3.11 0.14 -0.57
CA THR A 260 3.07 1.20 -1.59
C THR A 260 4.38 1.24 -2.37
N VAL A 261 4.29 1.17 -3.70
CA VAL A 261 5.41 1.38 -4.61
C VAL A 261 5.19 2.69 -5.33
N HIS A 262 6.18 3.58 -5.27
CA HIS A 262 6.15 4.89 -5.91
C HIS A 262 7.25 4.98 -6.95
N TYR A 263 6.88 5.24 -8.19
CA TYR A 263 7.82 5.61 -9.24
C TYR A 263 7.89 7.13 -9.38
N ARG A 264 9.12 7.64 -9.38
CA ARG A 264 9.43 9.06 -9.62
C ARG A 264 10.05 9.21 -11.00
N SER A 265 9.25 9.68 -11.94
CA SER A 265 9.64 9.93 -13.33
C SER A 265 10.81 10.91 -13.47
N ALA A 266 10.90 11.91 -12.59
CA ALA A 266 11.94 12.93 -12.64
C ALA A 266 13.37 12.38 -12.46
N VAL A 267 13.50 11.27 -11.73
CA VAL A 267 14.80 10.63 -11.44
C VAL A 267 14.87 9.18 -11.93
N GLN A 268 13.76 8.64 -12.46
CA GLN A 268 13.61 7.25 -12.86
C GLN A 268 14.01 6.26 -11.76
N LEU A 269 13.49 6.49 -10.55
CA LEU A 269 13.73 5.64 -9.38
C LEU A 269 12.42 5.31 -8.69
N LEU A 270 12.45 4.20 -7.97
CA LEU A 270 11.35 3.66 -7.20
C LEU A 270 11.62 3.81 -5.70
N ASP A 271 10.54 3.97 -4.95
CA ASP A 271 10.50 3.86 -3.50
C ASP A 271 9.48 2.78 -3.11
N LEU A 272 9.76 2.06 -2.03
CA LEU A 272 8.89 1.05 -1.45
C LEU A 272 8.60 1.45 -0.01
N TYR A 273 7.32 1.48 0.30
CA TYR A 273 6.79 1.73 1.63
C TYR A 273 6.02 0.51 2.13
N PHE A 274 6.06 0.31 3.44
CA PHE A 274 5.24 -0.65 4.16
C PHE A 274 4.65 0.03 5.39
N ASN A 275 3.32 0.00 5.55
CA ASN A 275 2.62 0.68 6.66
C ASN A 275 3.08 2.14 6.86
N ASP A 276 3.09 2.90 5.77
CA ASP A 276 3.56 4.28 5.67
C ASP A 276 5.04 4.54 5.99
N GLN A 277 5.81 3.49 6.29
CA GLN A 277 7.25 3.58 6.50
C GLN A 277 7.99 3.32 5.19
N LEU A 278 8.85 4.26 4.78
CA LEU A 278 9.79 4.04 3.68
C LEU A 278 10.79 2.95 4.06
N VAL A 279 10.69 1.78 3.42
CA VAL A 279 11.54 0.61 3.72
C VAL A 279 12.69 0.45 2.74
N LEU A 280 12.51 0.89 1.48
CA LEU A 280 13.57 0.92 0.48
C LEU A 280 13.37 2.14 -0.41
N ALA A 281 14.41 2.96 -0.56
CA ALA A 281 14.36 4.20 -1.33
C ALA A 281 15.30 4.14 -2.53
N ASP A 282 15.01 4.95 -3.53
CA ASP A 282 15.93 5.28 -4.62
C ASP A 282 16.47 4.06 -5.38
N PHE A 283 15.65 3.03 -5.62
CA PHE A 283 16.07 1.82 -6.34
C PHE A 283 15.61 1.82 -7.80
N GLU A 284 16.37 1.14 -8.66
CA GLU A 284 16.08 1.03 -10.09
C GLU A 284 15.18 -0.18 -10.41
N SER A 285 14.39 -0.08 -11.48
CA SER A 285 13.67 -1.23 -12.02
C SER A 285 14.62 -2.34 -12.48
N LEU A 286 14.25 -3.60 -12.25
CA LEU A 286 14.94 -4.80 -12.74
C LEU A 286 15.16 -4.77 -14.25
N SER A 287 14.20 -4.23 -15.00
CA SER A 287 14.21 -4.18 -16.45
C SER A 287 14.69 -2.84 -17.02
N GLY A 288 14.90 -1.83 -16.17
CA GLY A 288 15.20 -0.45 -16.60
C GLY A 288 13.99 0.24 -17.27
N HIS A 289 12.84 -0.41 -17.30
CA HIS A 289 11.57 0.13 -17.75
C HIS A 289 10.69 0.52 -16.57
N TYR A 290 9.70 1.39 -16.82
CA TYR A 290 8.82 1.95 -15.78
C TYR A 290 7.37 2.10 -16.27
N ASP A 291 7.04 1.50 -17.40
CA ASP A 291 5.74 1.55 -18.06
C ASP A 291 4.91 0.32 -17.68
N VAL A 292 4.42 0.31 -16.44
CA VAL A 292 3.62 -0.79 -15.88
C VAL A 292 2.41 -1.06 -16.76
N ASP A 293 2.20 -2.31 -17.16
CA ASP A 293 0.97 -2.73 -17.86
C ASP A 293 0.22 -3.86 -17.16
N PHE A 294 0.86 -4.56 -16.22
CA PHE A 294 0.17 -5.45 -15.31
C PHE A 294 0.89 -5.58 -13.97
N ILE A 295 0.12 -6.04 -12.99
CA ILE A 295 0.63 -6.47 -11.69
C ILE A 295 0.25 -7.93 -11.47
N GLN A 296 1.05 -8.61 -10.66
CA GLN A 296 0.75 -9.93 -10.13
C GLN A 296 0.88 -9.91 -8.60
N LEU A 297 -0.15 -10.35 -7.90
CA LEU A 297 -0.16 -10.56 -6.45
C LEU A 297 -0.11 -12.07 -6.19
N GLY A 298 0.82 -12.48 -5.35
CA GLY A 298 1.08 -13.88 -5.07
C GLY A 298 1.68 -14.67 -6.25
N GLY A 299 1.90 -15.95 -5.97
CA GLY A 299 2.19 -16.99 -6.94
C GLY A 299 3.63 -17.10 -7.44
N GLY A 300 3.85 -17.88 -8.49
CA GLY A 300 5.19 -18.19 -9.05
C GLY A 300 5.56 -19.66 -8.93
N SER A 301 5.12 -20.30 -7.84
CA SER A 301 5.31 -21.74 -7.59
C SER A 301 4.20 -22.29 -6.67
N THR A 302 4.32 -23.54 -6.24
CA THR A 302 3.43 -24.11 -5.22
C THR A 302 3.74 -23.46 -3.87
N SER A 303 2.85 -22.58 -3.43
CA SER A 303 2.95 -21.90 -2.15
C SER A 303 1.76 -22.29 -1.24
N PHE A 304 1.89 -22.08 0.07
CA PHE A 304 1.00 -22.66 1.10
C PHE A 304 0.34 -21.61 1.99
N GLU A 305 0.63 -20.35 1.72
CA GLU A 305 0.07 -19.23 2.43
C GLU A 305 -1.45 -19.17 2.33
N ILE A 306 -2.03 -18.75 3.44
CA ILE A 306 -3.31 -18.08 3.42
C ILE A 306 -3.01 -16.65 2.94
N ALA A 307 -3.53 -16.25 1.78
CA ALA A 307 -3.27 -14.95 1.21
C ALA A 307 -4.56 -14.15 1.09
N GLN A 308 -4.54 -12.90 1.55
CA GLN A 308 -5.60 -11.92 1.34
C GLN A 308 -5.03 -10.70 0.63
N PHE A 309 -5.75 -10.20 -0.37
CA PHE A 309 -5.42 -8.95 -1.06
C PHE A 309 -6.65 -8.07 -1.15
N ASP A 310 -6.47 -6.78 -0.89
CA ASP A 310 -7.53 -5.78 -0.82
C ASP A 310 -7.04 -4.38 -1.27
N ASN A 311 -7.97 -3.48 -1.60
CA ASN A 311 -7.74 -2.07 -1.94
C ASN A 311 -6.62 -1.86 -2.96
N ILE A 312 -6.64 -2.64 -4.04
CA ILE A 312 -5.57 -2.63 -5.03
C ILE A 312 -5.81 -1.47 -6.00
N THR A 313 -4.94 -0.47 -5.95
CA THR A 313 -5.03 0.72 -6.79
C THR A 313 -3.67 1.05 -7.43
N LEU A 314 -3.66 1.23 -8.74
CA LEU A 314 -2.53 1.78 -9.50
C LEU A 314 -3.00 3.02 -10.26
N GLY A 315 -2.35 4.14 -10.01
CA GLY A 315 -2.65 5.41 -10.67
C GLY A 315 -1.42 6.29 -10.79
N ILE A 316 -1.57 7.48 -11.37
CA ILE A 316 -0.50 8.48 -11.39
C ILE A 316 -0.37 9.16 -10.02
N LEU A 317 0.73 9.83 -9.75
CA LEU A 317 0.74 10.86 -8.71
C LEU A 317 0.07 12.10 -9.30
N ALA A 318 -1.06 12.55 -8.75
CA ALA A 318 -1.69 13.72 -9.34
C ALA A 318 -0.74 14.93 -9.23
N ALA A 319 -0.74 15.74 -10.29
CA ALA A 319 0.10 16.91 -10.37
C ALA A 319 -0.16 17.78 -9.14
N THR A 320 0.89 18.13 -8.40
CA THR A 320 0.82 19.01 -7.23
C THR A 320 -0.04 20.23 -7.56
N GLY A 321 -1.28 20.27 -7.05
CA GLY A 321 -2.22 21.39 -7.26
C GLY A 321 -3.67 21.03 -7.61
N THR A 322 -4.04 19.78 -7.88
CA THR A 322 -5.45 19.43 -8.18
C THR A 322 -6.15 18.75 -7.02
N CYS A 323 -6.53 19.48 -5.97
CA CYS A 323 -7.31 18.97 -4.82
C CYS A 323 -8.71 18.44 -5.20
N GLY A 324 -9.19 17.41 -4.51
CA GLY A 324 -10.41 16.67 -4.88
C GLY A 324 -10.56 15.33 -4.14
N PRO A 325 -11.77 14.78 -4.03
CA PRO A 325 -12.01 13.45 -3.47
C PRO A 325 -11.56 12.34 -4.43
N GLN A 326 -11.18 12.71 -5.65
CA GLN A 326 -10.46 11.85 -6.56
C GLN A 326 -8.95 12.14 -6.63
N GLY A 327 -8.33 13.24 -6.10
CA GLY A 327 -6.86 13.52 -6.11
C GLY A 327 -6.38 14.92 -5.61
N PRO A 328 -5.05 15.20 -5.39
CA PRO A 328 -3.89 14.30 -5.44
C PRO A 328 -3.60 13.72 -4.07
N GLY A 329 -3.47 12.40 -4.02
CA GLY A 329 -2.63 11.69 -3.05
C GLY A 329 -2.88 12.00 -1.58
N THR A 330 -3.87 11.31 -1.00
CA THR A 330 -4.28 11.37 0.44
C THR A 330 -4.83 12.70 0.93
N SER A 331 -5.70 13.38 0.19
CA SER A 331 -6.64 14.22 0.92
C SER A 331 -7.59 13.26 1.64
N VAL A 332 -7.24 12.89 2.87
CA VAL A 332 -8.17 12.29 3.82
C VAL A 332 -9.46 13.10 3.70
N SER A 333 -10.62 12.46 3.53
CA SER A 333 -11.84 13.18 3.18
C SER A 333 -12.06 14.36 4.14
N GLY A 334 -12.13 15.58 3.60
CA GLY A 334 -12.13 16.82 4.38
C GLY A 334 -10.78 17.54 4.49
N ASP A 335 -9.71 17.07 3.84
CA ASP A 335 -8.47 17.82 3.60
C ASP A 335 -8.63 18.61 2.30
N PHE A 336 -9.05 19.86 2.42
CA PHE A 336 -9.40 20.69 1.27
C PHE A 336 -8.21 21.47 0.73
N ASN A 337 -7.13 21.56 1.50
CA ASN A 337 -5.91 22.26 1.11
C ASN A 337 -4.82 21.32 0.54
N CYS A 338 -5.02 20.00 0.64
CA CYS A 338 -4.14 18.92 0.22
C CYS A 338 -2.75 18.94 0.85
N ASP A 339 -2.67 19.28 2.14
CA ASP A 339 -1.44 19.14 2.92
C ASP A 339 -1.30 17.75 3.56
N GLY A 340 -2.28 16.86 3.34
CA GLY A 340 -2.34 15.51 3.83
C GLY A 340 -2.90 15.39 5.26
N VAL A 341 -3.41 16.48 5.84
CA VAL A 341 -3.88 16.53 7.22
C VAL A 341 -5.23 17.24 7.30
N VAL A 342 -6.26 16.57 7.80
CA VAL A 342 -7.53 17.24 8.13
C VAL A 342 -7.38 17.99 9.45
N ASP A 343 -7.29 19.31 9.38
CA ASP A 343 -7.15 20.17 10.55
C ASP A 343 -7.98 21.47 10.49
N VAL A 344 -7.60 22.45 11.31
CA VAL A 344 -8.29 23.74 11.42
C VAL A 344 -8.20 24.58 10.15
N ALA A 345 -7.21 24.37 9.30
CA ALA A 345 -7.10 25.01 8.00
C ALA A 345 -8.24 24.56 7.09
N ASP A 346 -8.56 23.26 7.05
CA ASP A 346 -9.65 22.72 6.25
C ASP A 346 -11.01 23.12 6.77
N LEU A 347 -11.18 23.12 8.10
CA LEU A 347 -12.37 23.70 8.72
C LEU A 347 -12.53 25.18 8.36
N GLY A 348 -11.42 25.91 8.23
CA GLY A 348 -11.40 27.28 7.76
C GLY A 348 -11.95 27.42 6.33
N ILE A 349 -11.64 26.47 5.45
CA ILE A 349 -12.14 26.41 4.06
C ILE A 349 -13.66 26.16 4.04
N VAL A 350 -14.15 25.15 4.75
CA VAL A 350 -15.60 24.90 4.89
C VAL A 350 -16.31 26.14 5.45
N GLY A 351 -15.74 26.74 6.50
CA GLY A 351 -16.31 27.93 7.13
C GLY A 351 -16.36 29.14 6.20
N ALA A 352 -15.35 29.31 5.33
CA ALA A 352 -15.29 30.41 4.37
C ALA A 352 -16.33 30.28 3.24
N ASN A 353 -16.69 29.05 2.88
CA ASN A 353 -17.60 28.73 1.78
C ASN A 353 -18.97 28.20 2.24
N PHE A 354 -19.29 28.22 3.54
CA PHE A 354 -20.52 27.64 4.07
C PHE A 354 -21.78 28.21 3.39
N ASN A 355 -22.71 27.33 3.00
CA ASN A 355 -23.96 27.62 2.30
C ASN A 355 -23.77 28.25 0.91
N THR A 356 -22.62 28.01 0.27
CA THR A 356 -22.39 28.32 -1.15
C THR A 356 -22.73 27.10 -2.01
N THR A 357 -23.04 27.35 -3.29
CA THR A 357 -23.41 26.32 -4.28
C THR A 357 -22.56 26.47 -5.53
N GLN A 358 -22.56 25.46 -6.42
CA GLN A 358 -21.67 25.39 -7.59
C GLN A 358 -20.19 25.41 -7.19
N VAL A 359 -19.92 24.80 -6.04
CA VAL A 359 -18.60 24.64 -5.45
C VAL A 359 -17.95 23.37 -5.92
N THR A 360 -16.64 23.30 -5.72
CA THR A 360 -15.86 22.09 -5.89
C THR A 360 -15.37 21.60 -4.53
N TYR A 361 -14.74 20.43 -4.49
CA TYR A 361 -14.19 19.88 -3.27
C TYR A 361 -13.22 20.83 -2.56
N VAL A 362 -12.35 21.52 -3.29
CA VAL A 362 -11.35 22.45 -2.71
C VAL A 362 -11.99 23.67 -2.05
N ASP A 363 -13.27 23.91 -2.35
CA ASP A 363 -14.07 24.95 -1.73
C ASP A 363 -14.75 24.44 -0.45
N GLY A 364 -14.63 23.16 -0.09
CA GLY A 364 -15.20 22.57 1.13
C GLY A 364 -16.36 21.60 0.90
N ASP A 365 -16.65 21.21 -0.35
CA ASP A 365 -17.69 20.23 -0.71
C ASP A 365 -17.12 18.81 -0.67
N ALA A 366 -17.08 18.22 0.53
CA ALA A 366 -16.52 16.90 0.76
C ALA A 366 -17.38 15.77 0.20
N ASN A 367 -18.69 15.94 0.11
CA ASN A 367 -19.61 14.89 -0.36
C ASN A 367 -19.97 14.98 -1.86
N LEU A 368 -19.48 16.01 -2.56
CA LEU A 368 -19.67 16.28 -3.98
C LEU A 368 -21.13 16.55 -4.39
N ASP A 369 -21.95 17.10 -3.50
CA ASP A 369 -23.32 17.47 -3.82
C ASP A 369 -23.46 18.89 -4.44
N ASN A 370 -22.32 19.56 -4.66
CA ASN A 370 -22.19 20.93 -5.18
C ASN A 370 -22.69 22.01 -4.21
N VAL A 371 -22.76 21.70 -2.91
CA VAL A 371 -23.09 22.61 -1.82
C VAL A 371 -22.09 22.39 -0.69
N VAL A 372 -21.63 23.47 -0.05
CA VAL A 372 -20.90 23.33 1.23
C VAL A 372 -21.89 23.51 2.37
N ASP A 373 -22.17 22.47 3.13
CA ASP A 373 -23.09 22.51 4.26
C ASP A 373 -22.61 21.73 5.50
N VAL A 374 -23.55 21.33 6.36
CA VAL A 374 -23.24 20.61 7.61
C VAL A 374 -22.80 19.17 7.36
N ALA A 375 -23.15 18.57 6.22
CA ALA A 375 -22.69 17.24 5.83
C ALA A 375 -21.18 17.23 5.60
N ASP A 376 -20.65 18.23 4.92
CA ASP A 376 -19.19 18.37 4.68
C ASP A 376 -18.41 18.60 5.96
N LEU A 377 -18.98 19.40 6.87
CA LEU A 377 -18.43 19.57 8.21
C LEU A 377 -18.39 18.24 8.99
N GLY A 378 -19.38 17.37 8.77
CA GLY A 378 -19.40 16.01 9.30
C GLY A 378 -18.23 15.17 8.80
N VAL A 379 -17.86 15.31 7.53
CA VAL A 379 -16.71 14.63 6.93
C VAL A 379 -15.38 15.12 7.54
N VAL A 380 -15.18 16.44 7.64
CA VAL A 380 -14.02 17.02 8.35
C VAL A 380 -13.93 16.49 9.78
N GLY A 381 -15.05 16.51 10.51
CA GLY A 381 -15.11 16.04 11.89
C GLY A 381 -14.80 14.55 12.06
N ALA A 382 -15.26 13.70 11.13
CA ALA A 382 -14.96 12.27 11.13
C ALA A 382 -13.47 12.00 10.93
N ASN A 383 -12.82 12.79 10.08
CA ASN A 383 -11.43 12.58 9.69
C ASN A 383 -10.40 13.36 10.53
N TRP A 384 -10.85 14.31 11.35
CA TRP A 384 -10.02 15.09 12.28
C TRP A 384 -9.16 14.22 13.21
N SER A 385 -9.68 13.06 13.60
CA SER A 385 -9.02 12.16 14.55
C SER A 385 -7.99 11.25 13.89
N ALA A 386 -8.14 10.91 12.61
CA ALA A 386 -7.17 10.12 11.86
C ALA A 386 -5.82 10.86 11.78
N ALA A 387 -5.86 12.16 11.52
CA ALA A 387 -4.70 13.04 11.57
C ALA A 387 -4.02 13.05 12.96
N GLN A 388 -4.81 13.13 14.04
CA GLN A 388 -4.27 13.14 15.41
C GLN A 388 -3.71 11.77 15.84
N ALA A 389 -4.36 10.68 15.44
CA ALA A 389 -3.92 9.32 15.74
C ALA A 389 -2.62 9.00 15.00
N ALA A 390 -2.50 9.38 13.72
CA ALA A 390 -1.27 9.25 12.95
C ALA A 390 -0.12 10.06 13.58
N LEU A 391 -0.37 11.30 13.98
CA LEU A 391 0.63 12.13 14.67
C LEU A 391 1.03 11.54 16.03
N LEU A 392 0.09 11.00 16.79
CA LEU A 392 0.36 10.37 18.07
C LEU A 392 1.16 9.07 17.90
N ALA A 393 0.72 8.18 17.01
CA ALA A 393 1.41 6.93 16.67
C ALA A 393 2.83 7.21 16.18
N ARG A 394 2.99 8.23 15.34
CA ARG A 394 4.29 8.70 14.84
C ARG A 394 5.16 9.29 15.95
N SER A 395 4.59 10.09 16.84
CA SER A 395 5.32 10.64 18.00
C SER A 395 5.77 9.54 18.97
N LEU A 396 4.96 8.49 19.13
CA LEU A 396 5.30 7.30 19.92
C LEU A 396 6.38 6.46 19.24
N SER A 397 6.31 6.29 17.91
CA SER A 397 7.31 5.60 17.10
C SER A 397 8.68 6.29 17.17
N VAL A 398 8.72 7.60 16.92
CA VAL A 398 9.96 8.40 17.01
C VAL A 398 10.52 8.41 18.43
N ALA A 399 9.67 8.37 19.44
CA ALA A 399 10.09 8.26 20.83
C ALA A 399 10.52 6.83 21.25
N GLY A 400 10.51 5.86 20.33
CA GLY A 400 10.88 4.47 20.59
C GLY A 400 9.91 3.75 21.53
N LEU A 401 8.67 4.24 21.62
CA LEU A 401 7.61 3.72 22.50
C LEU A 401 6.67 2.74 21.77
N THR A 402 6.85 2.50 20.48
CA THR A 402 6.19 1.42 19.71
C THR A 402 6.70 0.07 20.18
N GLY A 403 6.11 -0.43 21.27
CA GLY A 403 6.50 -1.69 21.91
C GLY A 403 6.40 -1.67 23.42
N VAL A 404 6.20 -0.50 24.05
CA VAL A 404 5.90 -0.42 25.48
C VAL A 404 4.40 -0.61 25.67
N ILE A 405 3.92 -1.82 25.36
CA ILE A 405 2.70 -2.31 26.00
C ILE A 405 3.02 -2.30 27.50
N PRO A 406 2.25 -1.61 28.36
CA PRO A 406 2.46 -1.69 29.79
C PRO A 406 2.32 -3.16 30.18
N GLU A 407 3.45 -3.84 30.42
CA GLU A 407 3.40 -5.20 30.89
C GLU A 407 2.52 -5.20 32.15
N PRO A 408 1.69 -6.24 32.38
CA PRO A 408 0.79 -6.31 33.54
C PRO A 408 1.48 -5.96 34.87
N ALA A 409 2.81 -6.13 34.95
CA ALA A 409 3.64 -5.70 36.06
C ALA A 409 3.62 -4.19 36.36
N THR A 410 3.52 -3.30 35.36
CA THR A 410 3.50 -1.84 35.58
C THR A 410 2.22 -1.38 36.28
N ILE A 411 1.07 -1.98 35.95
CA ILE A 411 -0.19 -1.79 36.71
C ILE A 411 -0.01 -2.28 38.14
N GLY A 412 0.68 -3.41 38.33
CA GLY A 412 1.05 -3.92 39.65
C GLY A 412 1.88 -2.93 40.46
N VAL A 413 2.93 -2.35 39.87
CA VAL A 413 3.81 -1.39 40.55
C VAL A 413 3.08 -0.07 40.88
N LEU A 414 2.24 0.44 39.97
CA LEU A 414 1.39 1.61 40.22
C LEU A 414 0.38 1.34 41.35
N GLY A 415 -0.25 0.17 41.35
CA GLY A 415 -1.15 -0.28 42.41
C GLY A 415 -0.45 -0.33 43.78
N VAL A 416 0.74 -0.91 43.85
CA VAL A 416 1.55 -0.96 45.09
C VAL A 416 1.98 0.44 45.53
N GLY A 417 2.37 1.30 44.59
CA GLY A 417 2.73 2.70 44.87
C GLY A 417 1.57 3.48 45.48
N LEU A 418 0.36 3.35 44.93
CA LEU A 418 -0.85 4.01 45.45
C LEU A 418 -1.24 3.48 46.85
N ILE A 419 -1.07 2.19 47.12
CA ILE A 419 -1.30 1.60 48.45
C ILE A 419 -0.33 2.20 49.48
N TRP A 420 0.94 2.37 49.13
CA TRP A 420 1.95 2.95 50.01
C TRP A 420 1.72 4.45 50.27
N VAL A 421 1.33 5.21 49.24
CA VAL A 421 0.99 6.63 49.39
C VAL A 421 -0.29 6.80 50.22
N GLY A 422 -1.29 5.94 50.03
CA GLY A 422 -2.53 5.94 50.81
C GLY A 422 -2.32 5.60 52.29
N LYS A 423 -1.42 4.66 52.60
CA LYS A 423 -1.04 4.31 53.98
C LYS A 423 -0.27 5.42 54.69
N ARG A 424 0.44 6.28 53.97
CA ARG A 424 1.23 7.38 54.57
C ARG A 424 0.37 8.58 54.99
N ARG A 425 -0.91 8.62 54.60
CA ARG A 425 -1.88 9.69 54.93
C ARG A 425 -2.89 9.31 56.01
N ARG A 426 -2.76 8.12 56.63
CA ARG A 426 -3.47 7.75 57.86
C ARG A 426 -2.44 7.61 58.97
#